data_AF-A0AB39RX08-F1
#
_entry.id   AF-A0AB39RX08-F1
#
_cell.length_a   1.000
_cell.length_b   1.000
_cell.length_c   1.000
_cell.angle_alpha   90.00
_cell.angle_beta   90.00
_cell.angle_gamma   90.00
#
_symmetry.space_group_name_H-M   'P 1'
#
loop_
_entity.id
_entity.type
_entity.pdbx_description
1 polymer ?
#
loop_
_entity_poly.entity_id
_entity_poly.type
_entity_poly.pdbx_seq_one_letter_code
_entity_poly.pdbx_strand_id
1 'polypeptide(L)'
;MARDAEPDLHGLITARRAELELQAEKLSQQLQEVRDELEELTVAERVARRLAEQLHAETRTTPGGAGQVAGRAVLLVPQRERNTDETVLPEDYQRIMDVVRRADTPVMVKQVCGELGMSKEPARSEAMRSKLNRLAKRGWLRKLADGKFTTTL
;
A
#
# COMPACT_ATOMS: atom_id res chain seq x y z
N MET A 1 64.76 -44.10 -12.33
CA MET A 1 63.60 -45.00 -12.51
C MET A 1 62.55 -44.60 -11.48
N ALA A 2 61.81 -43.52 -11.75
CA ALA A 2 60.69 -43.11 -10.91
C ALA A 2 59.46 -43.92 -11.38
N ARG A 3 58.98 -44.85 -10.55
CA ARG A 3 57.63 -45.37 -10.73
C ARG A 3 56.70 -44.25 -10.28
N ASP A 4 56.05 -43.61 -11.25
CA ASP A 4 54.88 -42.79 -10.96
C ASP A 4 53.91 -43.66 -10.17
N ALA A 5 53.68 -43.27 -8.92
CA ALA A 5 52.70 -43.92 -8.06
C ALA A 5 51.32 -43.62 -8.67
N GLU A 6 50.75 -44.59 -9.39
CA GLU A 6 49.34 -44.54 -9.78
C GLU A 6 48.53 -44.26 -8.50
N PRO A 7 47.75 -43.16 -8.47
CA PRO A 7 46.97 -42.84 -7.30
C PRO A 7 46.00 -43.98 -7.02
N ASP A 8 46.09 -44.54 -5.80
CA ASP A 8 45.22 -45.61 -5.35
C ASP A 8 43.75 -45.17 -5.47
N LEU A 9 42.96 -45.94 -6.22
CA LEU A 9 41.55 -45.64 -6.50
C LEU A 9 40.76 -45.39 -5.21
N HIS A 10 41.09 -46.11 -4.14
CA HIS A 10 40.47 -45.92 -2.83
C HIS A 10 40.75 -44.52 -2.26
N GLY A 11 41.96 -44.00 -2.43
CA GLY A 11 42.33 -42.64 -2.06
C GLY A 11 41.55 -41.58 -2.83
N LEU A 12 41.38 -41.76 -4.15
CA LEU A 12 40.59 -40.85 -4.99
C LEU A 12 39.11 -40.85 -4.61
N ILE A 13 38.53 -42.03 -4.36
CA ILE A 13 37.14 -42.15 -3.89
C ILE A 13 36.97 -41.45 -2.53
N THR A 14 37.91 -41.65 -1.60
CA THR A 14 37.86 -41.03 -0.27
C THR A 14 37.95 -39.50 -0.37
N ALA A 15 38.86 -38.98 -1.19
CA ALA A 15 38.99 -37.54 -1.42
C ALA A 15 37.71 -36.94 -2.02
N ARG A 16 37.13 -37.61 -3.03
CA ARG A 16 35.89 -37.14 -3.66
C ARG A 16 34.70 -37.17 -2.70
N ARG A 17 34.60 -38.17 -1.82
CA ARG A 17 33.55 -38.22 -0.78
C ARG A 17 33.67 -37.05 0.19
N ALA A 18 34.88 -36.78 0.69
CA ALA A 18 35.11 -35.64 1.58
C ALA A 18 34.76 -34.30 0.91
N GLU A 19 35.11 -34.13 -0.38
CA GLU A 19 34.73 -32.94 -1.14
C GLU A 19 33.20 -32.77 -1.25
N LEU A 20 32.48 -33.87 -1.54
CA LEU A 20 31.03 -33.86 -1.64
C LEU A 20 30.35 -33.63 -0.28
N GLU A 21 30.91 -34.15 0.81
CA GLU A 21 30.43 -33.91 2.17
C GLU A 21 30.55 -32.41 2.53
N LEU A 22 31.69 -31.79 2.23
CA LEU A 22 31.88 -30.34 2.41
C LEU A 22 30.92 -29.52 1.53
N GLN A 23 30.67 -29.94 0.28
CA GLN A 23 29.69 -29.30 -0.59
C GLN A 23 28.26 -29.44 -0.04
N ALA A 24 27.92 -30.62 0.50
CA ALA A 24 26.61 -30.87 1.10
C ALA A 24 26.40 -30.02 2.37
N GLU A 25 27.42 -29.86 3.21
CA GLU A 25 27.39 -28.97 4.37
C GLU A 25 27.16 -27.52 3.94
N LYS A 26 27.92 -27.04 2.95
CA LYS A 26 27.75 -25.68 2.42
C LYS A 26 26.35 -25.44 1.87
N LEU A 27 25.81 -26.37 1.08
CA LEU A 27 24.46 -26.27 0.55
C LEU A 27 23.40 -26.30 1.67
N SER A 28 23.64 -27.09 2.72
CA SER A 28 22.75 -27.15 3.88
C SER A 28 22.72 -25.81 4.63
N GLN A 29 23.88 -25.16 4.77
CA GLN A 29 23.96 -23.82 5.35
C GLN A 29 23.20 -22.78 4.51
N GLN A 30 23.42 -22.76 3.20
CA GLN A 30 22.69 -21.86 2.29
C GLN A 30 21.17 -22.10 2.31
N LEU A 31 20.75 -23.36 2.37
CA LEU A 31 19.33 -23.70 2.49
C LEU A 31 18.74 -23.21 3.82
N GLN A 32 19.52 -23.26 4.91
CA GLN A 32 19.08 -22.74 6.19
C GLN A 32 18.93 -21.21 6.15
N GLU A 33 19.88 -20.48 5.57
CA GLU A 33 19.79 -19.03 5.41
C GLU A 33 18.53 -18.61 4.64
N VAL A 34 18.21 -19.31 3.54
CA VAL A 34 16.98 -19.06 2.77
C VAL A 34 15.73 -19.38 3.58
N ARG A 35 15.75 -20.45 4.38
CA ARG A 35 14.62 -20.80 5.27
C ARG A 35 14.39 -19.72 6.33
N ASP A 36 15.47 -19.21 6.92
CA ASP A 36 15.40 -18.13 7.91
C ASP A 36 14.83 -16.86 7.28
N GLU A 37 15.25 -16.48 6.06
CA GLU A 37 14.67 -15.35 5.32
C GLU A 37 13.17 -15.56 5.01
N LEU A 38 12.77 -16.77 4.62
CA LEU A 38 11.35 -17.10 4.40
C LEU A 38 10.53 -17.02 5.70
N GLU A 39 11.10 -17.39 6.83
CA GLU A 39 10.45 -17.25 8.14
C GLU A 39 10.24 -15.77 8.48
N GLU A 40 11.27 -14.93 8.31
CA GLU A 40 11.18 -13.48 8.48
C GLU A 40 10.12 -12.85 7.57
N LEU A 41 10.07 -13.26 6.30
CA LEU A 41 9.04 -12.81 5.36
C LEU A 41 7.64 -13.26 5.78
N THR A 42 7.50 -14.48 6.32
CA THR A 42 6.23 -14.97 6.86
C THR A 42 5.76 -14.13 8.04
N VAL A 43 6.68 -13.72 8.93
CA VAL A 43 6.40 -12.79 10.02
C VAL A 43 6.00 -11.42 9.48
N ALA A 44 6.76 -10.87 8.54
CA ALA A 44 6.47 -9.58 7.91
C ALA A 44 5.09 -9.57 7.22
N GLU A 45 4.74 -10.64 6.51
CA GLU A 45 3.43 -10.78 5.85
C GLU A 45 2.29 -10.80 6.88
N ARG A 46 2.45 -11.54 7.98
CA ARG A 46 1.47 -11.56 9.07
C ARG A 46 1.32 -10.18 9.72
N VAL A 47 2.41 -9.44 9.93
CA VAL A 47 2.36 -8.06 10.47
C VAL A 47 1.64 -7.13 9.49
N ALA A 48 2.00 -7.17 8.21
CA ALA A 48 1.36 -6.36 7.18
C ALA A 48 -0.15 -6.64 7.09
N ARG A 49 -0.56 -7.91 7.18
CA ARG A 49 -1.97 -8.31 7.21
C ARG A 49 -2.72 -7.74 8.41
N ARG A 50 -2.13 -7.85 9.62
CA ARG A 50 -2.71 -7.28 10.84
C ARG A 50 -2.84 -5.76 10.75
N LEU A 51 -1.84 -5.07 10.20
CA LEU A 51 -1.91 -3.63 9.98
C LEU A 51 -3.00 -3.27 8.97
N ALA A 52 -3.14 -4.04 7.88
CA ALA A 52 -4.23 -3.86 6.94
C ALA A 52 -5.59 -4.09 7.62
N GLU A 53 -5.75 -5.14 8.42
CA GLU A 53 -6.97 -5.41 9.19
C GLU A 53 -7.29 -4.30 10.18
N GLN A 54 -6.29 -3.74 10.88
CA GLN A 54 -6.47 -2.59 11.78
C GLN A 54 -6.94 -1.36 11.02
N LEU A 55 -6.30 -1.02 9.90
CA LEU A 55 -6.74 0.07 9.02
C LEU A 55 -8.15 -0.16 8.48
N HIS A 56 -8.48 -1.40 8.09
CA HIS A 56 -9.84 -1.75 7.67
C HIS A 56 -10.83 -1.72 8.83
N ALA A 57 -10.44 -2.06 10.07
CA ALA A 57 -11.30 -1.94 11.25
C ALA A 57 -11.57 -0.46 11.60
N GLU A 58 -10.53 0.39 11.53
CA GLU A 58 -10.64 1.86 11.60
C GLU A 58 -11.50 2.43 10.44
N THR A 59 -11.49 1.76 9.28
CA THR A 59 -12.35 2.06 8.14
C THR A 59 -13.71 1.34 8.22
N ARG A 60 -13.94 0.36 9.09
CA ARG A 60 -15.27 -0.25 9.30
C ARG A 60 -16.06 0.47 10.38
N THR A 61 -15.37 1.21 11.26
CA THR A 61 -15.96 2.32 12.00
C THR A 61 -16.20 3.55 11.13
N THR A 62 -15.74 3.57 9.87
CA THR A 62 -16.01 4.65 8.89
C THR A 62 -16.16 4.10 7.46
N PRO A 63 -17.36 3.71 6.99
CA PRO A 63 -17.53 2.88 5.79
C PRO A 63 -17.00 3.59 4.53
N GLY A 64 -16.00 3.01 3.82
CA GLY A 64 -15.35 3.56 2.59
C GLY A 64 -14.58 2.66 1.59
N GLY A 65 -15.23 1.92 0.66
CA GLY A 65 -14.62 0.98 -0.33
C GLY A 65 -13.66 1.52 -1.43
N ALA A 66 -12.71 0.68 -1.93
CA ALA A 66 -11.55 1.01 -2.79
C ALA A 66 -11.42 0.18 -4.09
N GLY A 67 -10.92 0.77 -5.20
CA GLY A 67 -10.50 0.08 -6.45
C GLY A 67 -8.96 -0.11 -6.56
N GLN A 68 -8.47 -0.92 -7.53
CA GLN A 68 -7.03 -1.23 -7.72
C GLN A 68 -6.50 -0.79 -9.10
N VAL A 69 -5.24 -0.31 -9.16
CA VAL A 69 -4.45 -0.10 -10.39
C VAL A 69 -3.02 -0.60 -10.16
N ALA A 70 -2.52 -1.48 -11.03
CA ALA A 70 -1.16 -2.06 -10.98
C ALA A 70 -0.81 -2.74 -9.63
N GLY A 71 -1.73 -3.55 -9.10
CA GLY A 71 -1.52 -4.27 -7.83
C GLY A 71 -1.54 -3.39 -6.57
N ARG A 72 -1.67 -2.07 -6.73
CA ARG A 72 -1.86 -1.12 -5.63
C ARG A 72 -3.34 -0.77 -5.54
N ALA A 73 -3.92 -0.89 -4.35
CA ALA A 73 -5.23 -0.30 -4.07
C ALA A 73 -5.12 1.21 -4.25
N VAL A 74 -5.62 1.71 -5.39
CA VAL A 74 -5.72 3.13 -5.67
C VAL A 74 -7.20 3.40 -5.73
N LEU A 75 -7.74 4.07 -4.69
CA LEU A 75 -9.06 4.70 -4.76
C LEU A 75 -9.10 5.60 -6.01
N LEU A 76 -9.61 5.05 -7.11
CA LEU A 76 -9.75 5.79 -8.35
C LEU A 76 -10.97 6.70 -8.18
N VAL A 77 -10.75 8.00 -8.21
CA VAL A 77 -11.84 8.98 -8.35
C VAL A 77 -12.18 9.05 -9.84
N PRO A 78 -13.34 8.54 -10.28
CA PRO A 78 -13.76 8.61 -11.69
C PRO A 78 -13.92 10.07 -12.14
N GLN A 79 -13.95 10.31 -13.46
CA GLN A 79 -14.37 11.61 -13.99
C GLN A 79 -15.88 11.79 -13.76
N ARG A 80 -16.32 13.01 -13.41
CA ARG A 80 -17.76 13.31 -13.32
C ARG A 80 -18.34 13.44 -14.73
N GLU A 81 -19.32 12.61 -15.05
CA GLU A 81 -20.19 12.80 -16.23
C GLU A 81 -21.54 13.37 -15.79
N ARG A 82 -22.32 13.91 -16.74
CA ARG A 82 -23.56 14.67 -16.44
C ARG A 82 -24.60 13.86 -15.64
N ASN A 83 -24.58 12.53 -15.76
CA ASN A 83 -25.54 11.62 -15.11
C ASN A 83 -24.87 10.70 -14.07
N THR A 84 -23.63 10.98 -13.67
CA THR A 84 -22.92 10.14 -12.70
C THR A 84 -23.28 10.57 -11.28
N ASP A 85 -23.85 9.63 -10.53
CA ASP A 85 -24.15 9.81 -9.11
C ASP A 85 -22.87 9.70 -8.26
N GLU A 86 -22.81 10.44 -7.15
CA GLU A 86 -21.64 10.44 -6.26
C GLU A 86 -21.39 9.09 -5.57
N THR A 87 -22.39 8.19 -5.54
CA THR A 87 -22.26 6.81 -5.05
C THR A 87 -21.18 5.99 -5.76
N VAL A 88 -20.73 6.39 -6.96
CA VAL A 88 -19.59 5.76 -7.65
C VAL A 88 -18.24 6.15 -7.06
N LEU A 89 -18.18 7.23 -6.28
CA LEU A 89 -16.96 7.63 -5.59
C LEU A 89 -16.68 6.65 -4.46
N PRO A 90 -15.41 6.40 -4.13
CA PRO A 90 -15.09 5.75 -2.86
C PRO A 90 -15.71 6.52 -1.68
N GLU A 91 -16.22 5.83 -0.65
CA GLU A 91 -17.08 6.51 0.34
C GLU A 91 -16.33 7.58 1.16
N ASP A 92 -15.01 7.48 1.24
CA ASP A 92 -14.13 8.51 1.80
C ASP A 92 -14.26 9.87 1.08
N TYR A 93 -14.48 9.84 -0.25
CA TYR A 93 -14.79 11.01 -1.05
C TYR A 93 -16.27 11.37 -1.02
N GLN A 94 -17.18 10.39 -0.89
CA GLN A 94 -18.62 10.67 -0.69
C GLN A 94 -18.84 11.49 0.58
N ARG A 95 -18.17 11.15 1.70
CA ARG A 95 -18.25 11.94 2.94
C ARG A 95 -17.74 13.37 2.78
N ILE A 96 -16.67 13.57 2.00
CA ILE A 96 -16.17 14.91 1.68
C ILE A 96 -17.21 15.69 0.87
N MET A 97 -17.80 15.06 -0.16
CA MET A 97 -18.84 15.70 -0.97
C MET A 97 -20.07 16.04 -0.15
N ASP A 98 -20.52 15.16 0.74
CA ASP A 98 -21.64 15.40 1.64
C ASP A 98 -21.42 16.63 2.54
N VAL A 99 -20.21 16.80 3.09
CA VAL A 99 -19.86 18.00 3.88
C VAL A 99 -19.93 19.26 3.02
N VAL A 100 -19.36 19.22 1.81
CA VAL A 100 -19.39 20.37 0.89
C VAL A 100 -20.82 20.69 0.45
N ARG A 101 -21.66 19.66 0.24
CA ARG A 101 -23.06 19.80 -0.19
C ARG A 101 -23.96 20.39 0.90
N ARG A 102 -23.73 19.99 2.16
CA ARG A 102 -24.47 20.54 3.32
C ARG A 102 -24.09 21.98 3.65
N ALA A 103 -22.98 22.47 3.10
CA ALA A 103 -22.59 23.86 3.28
C ALA A 103 -23.31 24.76 2.28
N ASP A 104 -24.07 25.73 2.79
CA ASP A 104 -24.73 26.75 1.97
C ASP A 104 -23.75 27.74 1.31
N THR A 105 -22.48 27.69 1.72
CA THR A 105 -21.41 28.56 1.22
C THR A 105 -20.16 27.76 0.86
N PRO A 106 -19.30 28.26 -0.05
CA PRO A 106 -18.05 27.59 -0.38
C PRO A 106 -17.18 27.34 0.86
N VAL A 107 -16.66 26.12 1.00
CA VAL A 107 -15.96 25.67 2.20
C VAL A 107 -14.45 25.72 2.07
N MET A 108 -13.77 26.04 3.16
CA MET A 108 -12.33 25.92 3.30
C MET A 108 -11.92 24.49 3.72
N VAL A 109 -10.69 24.12 3.37
CA VAL A 109 -10.08 22.83 3.74
C VAL A 109 -10.20 22.52 5.24
N LYS A 110 -9.92 23.51 6.10
CA LYS A 110 -9.98 23.35 7.56
C LYS A 110 -11.40 23.14 8.10
N GLN A 111 -12.42 23.67 7.41
CA GLN A 111 -13.82 23.44 7.75
C GLN A 111 -14.18 21.99 7.43
N VAL A 112 -13.81 21.51 6.24
CA VAL A 112 -14.00 20.10 5.86
C VAL A 112 -13.29 19.15 6.83
N CYS A 113 -12.05 19.43 7.22
CA CYS A 113 -11.36 18.65 8.26
C CYS A 113 -12.15 18.64 9.58
N GLY A 114 -12.67 19.79 10.01
CA GLY A 114 -13.43 19.92 11.25
C GLY A 114 -14.73 19.11 11.25
N GLU A 115 -15.51 19.22 10.19
CA GLU A 115 -16.78 18.48 10.04
C GLU A 115 -16.56 16.97 9.98
N LEU A 116 -15.43 16.52 9.44
CA LEU A 116 -15.06 15.09 9.41
C LEU A 116 -14.37 14.61 10.69
N GLY A 117 -14.31 15.42 11.74
CA GLY A 117 -13.64 15.08 13.01
C GLY A 117 -12.12 14.87 12.87
N MET A 118 -11.51 15.38 11.80
CA MET A 118 -10.08 15.26 11.54
C MET A 118 -9.30 16.43 12.17
N SER A 119 -8.06 16.15 12.56
CA SER A 119 -7.14 17.19 13.02
C SER A 119 -6.93 18.27 11.95
N LYS A 120 -6.88 19.53 12.39
CA LYS A 120 -6.67 20.72 11.55
C LYS A 120 -5.20 21.12 11.43
N GLU A 121 -4.30 20.27 11.92
CA GLU A 121 -2.85 20.47 11.80
C GLU A 121 -2.42 20.58 10.33
N PRO A 122 -1.29 21.26 10.03
CA PRO A 122 -0.86 21.56 8.66
C PRO A 122 -0.77 20.31 7.77
N ALA A 123 -0.20 19.22 8.28
CA ALA A 123 -0.04 17.97 7.52
C ALA A 123 -1.39 17.35 7.11
N ARG A 124 -2.36 17.30 8.04
CA ARG A 124 -3.72 16.79 7.77
C ARG A 124 -4.48 17.70 6.81
N SER A 125 -4.34 19.01 6.99
CA SER A 125 -4.95 20.01 6.10
C SER A 125 -4.41 19.88 4.68
N GLU A 126 -3.11 19.65 4.49
CA GLU A 126 -2.51 19.49 3.16
C GLU A 126 -2.96 18.19 2.48
N ALA A 127 -3.06 17.09 3.25
CA ALA A 127 -3.62 15.84 2.74
C ALA A 127 -5.08 16.02 2.29
N MET A 128 -5.90 16.75 3.07
CA MET A 128 -7.29 17.05 2.69
C MET A 128 -7.37 17.97 1.47
N ARG A 129 -6.51 18.98 1.38
CA ARG A 129 -6.39 19.86 0.20
C ARG A 129 -6.10 19.06 -1.06
N SER A 130 -5.22 18.07 -0.96
CA SER A 130 -4.92 17.16 -2.08
C SER A 130 -6.15 16.34 -2.52
N LYS A 131 -6.96 15.85 -1.58
CA LYS A 131 -8.23 15.15 -1.89
C LYS A 131 -9.24 16.07 -2.57
N LEU A 132 -9.43 17.29 -2.06
CA LEU A 132 -10.36 18.29 -2.63
C LEU A 132 -9.93 18.75 -4.04
N ASN A 133 -8.63 19.02 -4.24
CA ASN A 133 -8.10 19.34 -5.56
C ASN A 133 -8.29 18.19 -6.56
N ARG A 134 -8.19 16.93 -6.11
CA ARG A 134 -8.44 15.76 -6.96
C ARG A 134 -9.91 15.69 -7.39
N LEU A 135 -10.85 15.87 -6.46
CA LEU A 135 -12.28 15.96 -6.79
C LEU A 135 -12.55 17.10 -7.76
N ALA A 136 -11.91 18.26 -7.55
CA ALA A 136 -12.08 19.40 -8.43
C ALA A 136 -11.52 19.16 -9.84
N LYS A 137 -10.32 18.57 -9.95
CA LYS A 137 -9.71 18.19 -11.23
C LYS A 137 -10.56 17.17 -12.01
N ARG A 138 -11.35 16.36 -11.29
CA ARG A 138 -12.23 15.33 -11.86
C ARG A 138 -13.66 15.83 -12.11
N GLY A 139 -13.93 17.12 -11.90
CA GLY A 139 -15.22 17.74 -12.17
C GLY A 139 -16.28 17.56 -11.09
N TRP A 140 -15.96 16.90 -9.96
CA TRP A 140 -16.90 16.71 -8.84
C TRP A 140 -17.10 17.99 -8.04
N LEU A 141 -16.01 18.73 -7.78
CA LEU A 141 -16.04 20.00 -7.07
C LEU A 141 -15.58 21.15 -7.97
N ARG A 142 -16.00 22.36 -7.61
CA ARG A 142 -15.46 23.60 -8.17
C ARG A 142 -14.58 24.26 -7.13
N LYS A 143 -13.32 24.53 -7.52
CA LYS A 143 -12.39 25.33 -6.73
C LYS A 143 -12.52 26.81 -7.14
N LEU A 144 -12.73 27.68 -6.15
CA LEU A 144 -12.80 29.12 -6.34
C LEU A 144 -11.40 29.77 -6.28
N ALA A 145 -11.31 31.00 -6.78
CA ALA A 145 -10.05 31.76 -6.79
C ALA A 145 -9.51 32.03 -5.37
N ASP A 146 -10.39 32.12 -4.38
CA ASP A 146 -10.04 32.28 -2.96
C ASP A 146 -9.62 30.97 -2.26
N GLY A 147 -9.54 29.86 -3.00
CA GLY A 147 -9.12 28.56 -2.50
C GLY A 147 -10.21 27.76 -1.78
N LYS A 148 -11.46 28.22 -1.79
CA LYS A 148 -12.62 27.48 -1.29
C LYS A 148 -13.17 26.51 -2.32
N PHE A 149 -13.97 25.56 -1.85
CA PHE A 149 -14.57 24.51 -2.68
C PHE A 149 -16.09 24.54 -2.55
N THR A 150 -16.79 24.29 -3.66
CA THR A 150 -18.25 24.15 -3.70
C THR A 150 -18.64 23.02 -4.66
N THR A 151 -19.84 22.47 -4.52
CA THR A 151 -20.34 21.41 -5.40
C THR A 151 -20.48 21.92 -6.83
N THR A 152 -20.16 21.06 -7.80
CA THR A 152 -20.37 21.40 -9.21
C THR A 152 -21.82 21.09 -9.56
N LEU A 153 -22.66 22.13 -9.67
CA LEU A 153 -24.01 22.02 -10.26
C LEU A 153 -23.88 21.47 -11.70
#